data_AF-A0A421JTD6-F1
#
_entry.id   AF-A0A421JTD6-F1
#
_cell.length_a   1.000
_cell.length_b   1.000
_cell.length_c   1.000
_cell.angle_alpha   90.00
_cell.angle_beta   90.00
_cell.angle_gamma   90.00
#
_symmetry.space_group_name_H-M   'P 1'
#
loop_
_entity.id
_entity.type
_entity.pdbx_description
1 polymer ?
#
loop_
_entity_poly.entity_id
_entity_poly.type
_entity_poly.pdbx_seq_one_letter_code
_entity_poly.pdbx_strand_id
1 'polypeptide(L)'
;MPSDHKSNRKYTDRHASKTADIKRALVHRARIRKNYFKLLKQEGEEDEQEQEHQQKRKPLPPQNKPINFAERAKLAKERKEEARKAKLAEIKQKREKLELNKKQREIKKNRMAKHTSTGQPLMGPRINNLLDKIRNDMEK
;
A
#
# COMPACT_ATOMS: atom_id res chain seq x y z
N MET A 1 1.21 29.19 -36.22
CA MET A 1 0.68 28.32 -35.15
C MET A 1 1.84 27.52 -34.58
N PRO A 2 2.25 27.72 -33.33
CA PRO A 2 3.34 26.94 -32.75
C PRO A 2 2.82 25.54 -32.37
N SER A 3 3.44 24.50 -32.91
CA SER A 3 3.11 23.11 -32.64
C SER A 3 3.69 22.66 -31.30
N ASP A 4 2.82 22.30 -30.35
CA ASP A 4 3.21 21.64 -29.10
C ASP A 4 3.82 20.27 -29.37
N HIS A 5 5.15 20.22 -29.44
CA HIS A 5 5.88 18.95 -29.37
C HIS A 5 5.81 18.45 -27.93
N LYS A 6 4.79 17.64 -27.62
CA LYS A 6 4.71 16.87 -26.37
C LYS A 6 6.01 16.08 -26.20
N SER A 7 6.85 16.54 -25.27
CA SER A 7 8.09 15.84 -24.91
C SER A 7 7.75 14.40 -24.54
N ASN A 8 8.19 13.45 -25.35
CA ASN A 8 8.07 12.02 -25.09
C ASN A 8 9.01 11.64 -23.93
N ARG A 9 8.66 12.05 -22.71
CA ARG A 9 9.40 11.69 -21.49
C ARG A 9 9.17 10.20 -21.22
N LYS A 10 9.84 9.34 -21.99
CA LYS A 10 9.90 7.87 -21.78
C LYS A 10 10.51 7.47 -20.44
N TYR A 11 11.03 8.44 -19.68
CA TYR A 11 11.76 8.23 -18.43
C TYR A 11 11.32 9.23 -17.34
N THR A 12 10.01 9.42 -17.14
CA THR A 12 9.50 10.15 -15.96
C THR A 12 9.90 9.45 -14.65
N ASP A 13 10.01 8.12 -14.69
CA ASP A 13 10.52 7.29 -13.60
C ASP A 13 11.60 6.32 -14.11
N ARG A 14 12.87 6.71 -13.89
CA ARG A 14 14.04 5.92 -14.27
C ARG A 14 14.06 4.55 -13.59
N HIS A 15 13.56 4.47 -12.35
CA HIS A 15 13.53 3.23 -11.58
C HIS A 15 12.50 2.25 -12.17
N ALA A 16 11.30 2.73 -12.48
CA ALA A 16 10.27 1.91 -13.12
C ALA A 16 10.70 1.40 -14.51
N SER A 17 11.32 2.26 -15.34
CA SER A 17 11.82 1.85 -16.66
C SER A 17 12.90 0.77 -16.55
N LYS A 18 13.90 0.96 -15.67
CA LYS A 18 14.97 -0.03 -15.46
C LYS A 18 14.41 -1.35 -14.95
N THR A 19 13.43 -1.30 -14.05
CA THR A 19 12.76 -2.50 -13.53
C THR A 19 12.02 -3.25 -14.65
N ALA A 20 11.35 -2.53 -15.56
CA ALA A 20 10.68 -3.13 -16.71
C ALA A 20 11.67 -3.77 -17.70
N ASP A 21 12.82 -3.14 -17.93
CA ASP A 21 13.89 -3.68 -18.78
C ASP A 21 14.51 -4.95 -18.19
N ILE A 22 14.79 -4.95 -16.88
CA ILE A 22 15.27 -6.13 -16.17
C ILE A 22 14.27 -7.29 -16.31
N LYS A 23 12.97 -7.02 -16.10
CA LYS A 23 11.93 -8.05 -16.26
C LYS A 23 11.90 -8.60 -17.69
N ARG A 24 11.98 -7.74 -18.71
CA ARG A 24 12.04 -8.16 -20.11
C ARG A 24 13.26 -9.03 -20.41
N ALA A 25 14.44 -8.63 -19.92
CA ALA A 25 15.68 -9.39 -20.10
C ALA A 25 15.63 -10.76 -19.40
N LEU A 26 15.08 -10.83 -18.19
CA LEU A 26 14.90 -12.09 -17.46
C LEU A 26 13.94 -13.05 -18.19
N VAL A 27 12.82 -12.54 -18.69
CA VAL A 27 11.86 -13.34 -19.49
C VAL A 27 12.50 -13.82 -20.79
N HIS A 28 13.23 -12.94 -21.49
CA HIS A 28 13.96 -13.31 -22.70
C HIS A 28 14.98 -14.42 -22.42
N ARG A 29 15.82 -14.26 -21.40
CA ARG A 29 16.80 -15.27 -20.98
C ARG A 29 16.14 -16.60 -20.65
N ALA A 30 15.03 -16.59 -19.90
CA ALA A 30 14.29 -17.81 -19.58
C ALA A 30 13.74 -18.49 -20.84
N ARG A 31 13.27 -17.73 -21.83
CA ARG A 31 12.77 -18.24 -23.10
C ARG A 31 13.88 -18.88 -23.94
N ILE A 32 15.03 -18.22 -24.05
CA ILE A 32 16.21 -18.76 -24.74
C ILE A 32 16.66 -20.06 -24.08
N ARG A 33 16.79 -20.06 -22.75
CA ARG A 33 17.15 -21.27 -22.00
C ARG A 33 16.17 -22.43 -22.25
N LYS A 34 14.86 -22.16 -22.23
CA LYS A 34 13.84 -23.17 -22.53
C LYS A 34 13.97 -23.73 -23.95
N ASN A 35 14.29 -22.87 -24.93
CA ASN A 35 14.48 -23.31 -26.30
C ASN A 35 15.76 -24.12 -26.48
N TYR A 36 16.84 -23.74 -25.79
CA TYR A 36 18.10 -24.48 -25.77
C TYR A 36 17.90 -25.92 -25.24
N PHE A 37 17.27 -26.08 -24.08
CA PHE A 37 16.97 -27.40 -23.51
C PHE A 37 16.03 -28.25 -24.38
N LYS A 38 15.11 -27.61 -25.12
CA LYS A 38 14.29 -28.32 -26.12
C LYS A 38 15.12 -28.88 -27.28
N LEU A 39 16.13 -28.14 -27.74
CA LEU A 39 17.02 -28.58 -28.81
C LEU A 39 17.93 -29.71 -28.33
N LEU A 40 18.54 -29.58 -27.15
CA LEU A 40 19.34 -30.65 -26.53
C LEU A 40 18.56 -31.96 -26.41
N LYS A 41 17.31 -31.87 -25.94
CA LYS A 41 16.41 -33.03 -25.87
C LYS A 41 16.11 -33.65 -27.24
N GLN A 42 16.11 -32.87 -28.32
CA GLN A 42 15.95 -33.39 -29.68
C GLN A 42 17.22 -34.05 -30.21
N GLU A 43 18.39 -33.59 -29.76
CA GLU A 43 19.71 -34.11 -30.11
C GLU A 43 20.10 -35.36 -29.29
N GLY A 44 19.29 -35.71 -28.28
CA GLY A 44 19.46 -36.93 -27.47
C GLY A 44 20.35 -36.75 -26.24
N GLU A 45 20.78 -35.52 -25.95
CA GLU A 45 21.44 -35.21 -24.68
C GLU A 45 20.38 -34.93 -23.60
N GLU A 46 20.42 -35.69 -22.51
CA GLU A 46 19.52 -35.49 -21.37
C GLU A 46 20.04 -34.39 -20.43
N ASP A 47 19.18 -33.44 -20.08
CA ASP A 47 19.47 -32.39 -19.11
C ASP A 47 19.43 -32.93 -17.66
N GLU A 48 20.60 -33.10 -17.03
CA GLU A 48 20.73 -33.45 -15.61
C GLU A 48 19.98 -32.47 -14.68
N GLN A 49 19.81 -31.21 -15.11
CA GLN A 49 19.10 -30.17 -14.35
C GLN A 49 17.58 -30.38 -14.26
N GLU A 50 16.95 -31.06 -15.24
CA GLU A 50 15.52 -31.38 -15.15
C GLU A 50 15.24 -32.44 -14.08
N GLN A 51 16.18 -33.37 -13.85
CA GLN A 51 16.05 -34.42 -12.85
C GLN A 51 16.08 -33.86 -11.42
N GLU A 52 17.00 -32.95 -11.11
CA GLU A 52 17.04 -32.27 -9.79
C GLU A 52 15.78 -31.42 -9.53
N HIS A 53 15.26 -30.75 -10.56
CA HIS A 53 14.09 -29.87 -10.41
C HIS A 53 12.79 -30.65 -10.22
N GLN A 54 12.67 -31.86 -10.76
CA GLN A 54 11.54 -32.75 -10.50
C GLN A 54 11.55 -33.28 -9.07
N GLN A 55 12.73 -33.61 -8.52
CA GLN A 55 12.87 -34.11 -7.14
C GLN A 55 12.55 -33.04 -6.07
N LYS A 56 12.72 -31.75 -6.37
CA LYS A 56 12.45 -30.63 -5.43
C LYS A 56 11.02 -30.07 -5.48
N ARG A 57 10.12 -30.61 -6.31
CA ARG A 57 8.71 -30.15 -6.36
C ARG A 57 7.93 -30.69 -5.17
N LYS A 58 7.82 -29.88 -4.12
CA LYS A 58 6.83 -30.12 -3.05
C LYS A 58 5.42 -30.18 -3.68
N PRO A 59 4.57 -31.13 -3.27
CA PRO A 59 3.19 -31.19 -3.76
C PRO A 59 2.49 -29.86 -3.45
N LEU A 60 1.89 -29.26 -4.46
CA LEU A 60 1.05 -28.07 -4.28
C LEU A 60 -0.08 -28.42 -3.31
N PRO A 61 -0.44 -27.52 -2.37
CA PRO A 61 -1.57 -27.77 -1.48
C PRO A 61 -2.83 -28.05 -2.31
N PRO A 62 -3.72 -28.93 -1.82
CA PRO A 62 -4.93 -29.31 -2.54
C PRO A 62 -5.71 -28.05 -2.92
N GLN A 63 -5.87 -27.84 -4.23
CA GLN A 63 -6.72 -26.77 -4.74
C GLN A 63 -8.15 -27.06 -4.27
N ASN A 64 -8.73 -26.13 -3.51
CA ASN A 64 -10.11 -26.26 -3.04
C ASN A 64 -11.04 -26.57 -4.21
N LYS A 65 -11.97 -27.50 -4.00
CA LYS A 65 -12.93 -27.92 -5.03
C LYS A 65 -13.62 -26.67 -5.63
N PRO A 66 -13.81 -26.63 -6.96
CA PRO A 66 -14.43 -25.48 -7.60
C PRO A 66 -15.87 -25.32 -7.06
N ILE A 67 -16.08 -24.25 -6.29
CA ILE A 67 -17.37 -23.85 -5.71
C ILE A 67 -18.39 -23.68 -6.84
N ASN A 68 -19.63 -24.14 -6.62
CA ASN A 68 -20.73 -24.05 -7.56
C ASN A 68 -21.00 -22.57 -7.94
N PHE A 69 -21.47 -22.31 -9.16
CA PHE A 69 -21.74 -20.97 -9.67
C PHE A 69 -22.67 -20.15 -8.75
N ALA A 70 -23.74 -20.78 -8.25
CA ALA A 70 -24.69 -20.14 -7.35
C ALA A 70 -24.05 -19.74 -6.01
N GLU A 71 -23.22 -20.61 -5.45
CA GLU A 71 -22.49 -20.35 -4.20
C GLU A 71 -21.44 -19.25 -4.39
N ARG A 72 -20.75 -19.25 -5.53
CA ARG A 72 -19.79 -18.20 -5.90
C ARG A 72 -20.45 -16.83 -6.03
N ALA A 73 -21.66 -16.77 -6.60
CA ALA A 73 -22.42 -15.54 -6.71
C ALA A 73 -22.86 -14.99 -5.33
N LYS A 74 -23.31 -15.87 -4.42
CA LYS A 74 -23.65 -15.49 -3.04
C LYS A 74 -22.43 -14.95 -2.29
N LEU A 75 -21.32 -15.67 -2.37
CA LEU A 75 -20.07 -15.29 -1.70
C LEU A 75 -19.50 -13.96 -2.25
N ALA A 76 -19.62 -13.72 -3.55
CA ALA A 76 -19.24 -12.44 -4.14
C ALA A 76 -20.15 -11.29 -3.68
N LYS A 77 -21.45 -11.54 -3.45
CA LYS A 77 -22.40 -10.56 -2.91
C LYS A 77 -22.09 -10.25 -1.44
N GLU A 78 -21.87 -11.26 -0.62
CA GLU A 78 -21.48 -11.13 0.80
C GLU A 78 -20.20 -10.29 0.93
N ARG A 79 -19.15 -10.61 0.18
CA ARG A 79 -17.90 -9.83 0.19
C ARG A 79 -18.12 -8.36 -0.19
N LYS A 80 -19.00 -8.08 -1.16
CA LYS A 80 -19.32 -6.69 -1.55
C LYS A 80 -20.10 -5.97 -0.45
N GLU A 81 -21.01 -6.65 0.23
CA GLU A 81 -21.76 -6.10 1.35
C GLU A 81 -20.88 -5.84 2.56
N GLU A 82 -19.99 -6.76 2.91
CA GLU A 82 -18.98 -6.59 3.96
C GLU A 82 -18.04 -5.42 3.65
N ALA A 83 -17.52 -5.33 2.42
CA ALA A 83 -16.68 -4.22 2.01
C ALA A 83 -17.41 -2.87 2.11
N ARG A 84 -18.71 -2.82 1.74
CA ARG A 84 -19.54 -1.63 1.92
C ARG A 84 -19.73 -1.28 3.39
N LYS A 85 -20.04 -2.27 4.24
CA LYS A 85 -20.20 -2.08 5.69
C LYS A 85 -18.91 -1.59 6.34
N ALA A 86 -17.78 -2.20 6.01
CA ALA A 86 -16.46 -1.79 6.50
C ALA A 86 -16.13 -0.35 6.10
N LYS A 87 -16.37 0.02 4.83
CA LYS A 87 -16.16 1.39 4.35
C LYS A 87 -17.06 2.40 5.06
N LEU A 88 -18.33 2.05 5.30
CA LEU A 88 -19.25 2.91 6.05
C LEU A 88 -18.81 3.08 7.51
N ALA A 89 -18.35 1.99 8.15
CA ALA A 89 -17.84 2.04 9.52
C ALA A 89 -16.58 2.91 9.61
N GLU A 90 -15.65 2.78 8.67
CA GLU A 90 -14.44 3.60 8.60
C GLU A 90 -14.78 5.09 8.45
N ILE A 91 -15.74 5.43 7.58
CA ILE A 91 -16.20 6.82 7.39
C ILE A 91 -16.82 7.36 8.68
N LYS A 92 -17.65 6.57 9.38
CA LYS A 92 -18.25 6.96 10.67
C LYS A 92 -17.17 7.24 11.71
N GLN A 93 -16.23 6.32 11.89
CA GLN A 93 -15.11 6.50 12.84
C GLN A 93 -14.27 7.73 12.51
N LYS A 94 -13.99 7.99 11.22
CA LYS A 94 -13.27 9.19 10.79
C LYS A 94 -14.03 10.47 11.14
N ARG A 95 -15.35 10.51 10.92
CA ARG A 95 -16.20 11.65 11.30
C ARG A 95 -16.22 11.88 12.80
N GLU A 96 -16.39 10.83 13.58
CA GLU A 96 -16.38 10.91 15.05
C GLU A 96 -15.05 11.45 15.59
N LYS A 97 -13.91 10.95 15.07
CA LYS A 97 -12.58 11.46 15.43
C LYS A 97 -12.41 12.94 15.07
N LEU A 98 -12.91 13.36 13.90
CA LEU A 98 -12.86 14.77 13.49
C LEU A 98 -13.69 15.66 14.42
N GLU A 99 -14.90 15.23 14.78
CA GLU A 99 -15.77 15.96 15.71
C GLU A 99 -15.15 16.07 17.11
N LEU A 100 -14.59 14.97 17.64
CA LEU A 100 -13.88 14.98 18.92
C LEU A 100 -12.69 15.94 18.89
N ASN A 101 -11.87 15.88 17.84
CA ASN A 101 -10.72 16.77 17.68
C ASN A 101 -11.15 18.24 17.54
N LYS A 102 -12.26 18.51 16.84
CA LYS A 102 -12.81 19.86 16.71
C LYS A 102 -13.27 20.40 18.06
N LYS A 103 -14.04 19.62 18.82
CA LYS A 103 -14.46 19.98 20.19
C LYS A 103 -13.26 20.25 21.10
N GLN A 104 -12.24 19.41 21.06
CA GLN A 104 -11.01 19.62 21.84
C GLN A 104 -10.29 20.91 21.44
N ARG A 105 -10.22 21.24 20.15
CA ARG A 105 -9.64 22.50 19.67
C ARG A 105 -10.43 23.71 20.14
N GLU A 106 -11.76 23.65 20.12
CA GLU A 106 -12.62 24.73 20.61
C GLU A 106 -12.43 24.97 22.11
N ILE A 107 -12.39 23.90 22.92
CA ILE A 107 -12.11 24.01 24.35
C ILE A 107 -10.72 24.63 24.59
N LYS A 108 -9.69 24.16 23.87
CA LYS A 108 -8.33 24.71 23.96
C LYS A 108 -8.28 26.18 23.54
N LYS A 109 -8.97 26.55 22.45
CA LYS A 109 -9.07 27.92 21.96
C LYS A 109 -9.70 28.82 23.02
N ASN A 110 -10.83 28.42 23.59
CA ASN A 110 -11.55 29.17 24.61
C ASN A 110 -10.72 29.33 25.89
N ARG A 111 -9.98 28.29 26.30
CA ARG A 111 -9.06 28.36 27.45
C ARG A 111 -7.92 29.37 27.22
N MET A 112 -7.38 29.43 26.01
CA MET A 112 -6.25 30.30 25.64
C MET A 112 -6.65 31.74 25.29
N ALA A 113 -7.94 31.96 25.00
CA ALA A 113 -8.53 33.26 24.68
C ALA A 113 -8.89 34.09 25.91
N LYS A 114 -8.77 33.54 27.12
CA LYS A 114 -9.01 34.29 28.37
C LYS A 114 -7.92 35.33 28.58
N HIS A 115 -8.33 36.51 29.03
CA HIS A 115 -7.44 37.62 29.39
C HIS A 115 -7.68 38.03 30.85
N THR A 116 -6.68 38.67 31.46
CA THR A 116 -6.78 39.29 32.79
C THR A 116 -7.59 40.58 32.71
N SER A 117 -7.95 41.13 33.87
CA SER A 117 -8.66 42.43 33.96
C SER A 117 -7.93 43.56 33.21
N THR A 118 -6.60 43.53 33.19
CA THR A 118 -5.74 44.50 32.50
C THR A 118 -5.54 44.23 31.00
N GLY A 119 -6.21 43.21 30.45
CA GLY A 119 -6.14 42.86 29.02
C GLY A 119 -4.94 41.99 28.63
N GLN A 120 -4.09 41.59 29.57
CA GLN A 120 -3.01 40.63 29.28
C GLN A 120 -3.57 39.23 29.08
N PRO A 121 -3.00 38.40 28.20
CA PRO A 121 -3.44 37.02 28.06
C PRO A 121 -3.23 36.27 29.38
N LEU A 122 -4.22 35.47 29.79
CA LEU A 122 -4.09 34.67 31.00
C LEU A 122 -2.96 33.64 30.82
N MET A 123 -1.86 33.83 31.55
CA MET A 123 -0.62 33.10 31.30
C MET A 123 -0.63 31.65 31.78
N GLY A 124 -1.38 31.29 32.83
CA GLY A 124 -1.39 29.93 33.39
C GLY A 124 -1.60 28.81 32.35
N PRO A 125 -2.66 28.85 31.52
CA PRO A 125 -2.85 27.90 30.43
C PRO A 125 -1.71 27.88 29.40
N ARG A 126 -1.09 29.04 29.14
CA ARG A 126 0.01 29.18 28.15
C ARG A 126 1.31 28.60 28.70
N ILE A 127 1.59 28.84 29.98
CA ILE A 127 2.74 28.30 30.71
C ILE A 127 2.66 26.77 30.74
N ASN A 128 1.52 26.18 31.07
CA ASN A 128 1.39 24.72 31.08
C ASN A 128 1.66 24.10 29.70
N ASN A 129 1.14 24.71 28.63
CA ASN A 129 1.46 24.26 27.27
C ASN A 129 2.95 24.36 26.94
N LEU A 130 3.66 25.34 27.50
CA LEU A 130 5.10 25.49 27.32
C LEU A 130 5.87 24.42 28.10
N LEU A 131 5.49 24.18 29.36
CA LEU A 131 6.08 23.13 30.19
C LEU A 131 5.88 21.74 29.57
N ASP A 132 4.68 21.45 29.07
CA ASP A 132 4.38 20.18 28.38
C ASP A 132 5.25 20.00 27.12
N LYS A 133 5.50 21.07 26.36
CA LYS A 133 6.40 21.02 25.20
C LYS A 133 7.83 20.72 25.61
N ILE A 134 8.35 21.45 26.61
CA ILE A 134 9.70 21.24 27.13
C ILE A 134 9.85 19.79 27.62
N ARG A 135 8.86 19.26 28.34
CA ARG A 135 8.87 17.87 28.79
C ARG A 135 8.91 16.88 27.63
N ASN A 136 8.07 17.05 26.62
CA ASN A 136 8.03 16.16 25.45
C ASN A 136 9.31 16.23 24.60
N ASP A 137 10.00 17.38 24.57
CA ASP A 137 11.27 17.54 23.88
C ASP A 137 12.43 16.90 24.65
N MET A 138 12.34 16.80 25.99
CA MET A 138 13.32 16.08 26.82
C MET A 138 13.15 14.56 26.81
N GLU A 139 11.93 14.07 26.55
CA GLU A 139 11.63 12.63 26.48
C GLU A 139 11.90 12.03 25.07
N LYS A 140 12.32 12.85 24.10
CA LYS A 140 12.69 12.46 22.74
C LYS A 140 14.19 12.34 22.56
#